data_AF-A0A3L7Q103-F1
#
_entry.id   AF-A0A3L7Q103-F1
#
_cell.length_a   1.000
_cell.length_b   1.000
_cell.length_c   1.000
_cell.angle_alpha   90.00
_cell.angle_beta   90.00
_cell.angle_gamma   90.00
#
_symmetry.space_group_name_H-M   'P 1'
#
loop_
_entity.id
_entity.type
_entity.pdbx_description
1 polymer ?
#
loop_
_entity_poly.entity_id
_entity_poly.type
_entity_poly.pdbx_seq_one_letter_code
_entity_poly.pdbx_strand_id
1 'polypeptide(L)'
;MTRPARKDGDDGAAAAARKPARKAAAKPAVKPAVKPAIKPAVKPAVNPMPEPVDEAVTATDAPRVRPEQGFQPRRAEHPRRVHHGIRLRRKAGMEGLPWWAQAWFKGMESGFAEPVRIEGLQYAQSGQVVTMEIVPGTARMKVQGRATRPYECSMTFHPWTSEQWTAVIAAMSQEAIHSARLLTGELPQGAERLVSGLGLRLFPAGLKAADPIVECACKEAKPCKHAHAAACVLAERIEVDPLVLFTLRGLTGERLLERIQEHRALTSRGVQSAHNPPPVAQHPPELPPITELVHDFWRPGRALLELDEAAAPQHIPHALLRRLGPSSLGGRFRLVGLLASAYDTIRQRALTPRPDATPPSE
;
A
#
# COMPACT_ATOMS: atom_id res chain seq x y z
N MET A 1 40.38 -53.99 58.62
CA MET A 1 40.15 -54.98 57.55
C MET A 1 39.47 -54.27 56.39
N THR A 2 40.24 -53.69 55.47
CA THR A 2 39.72 -52.87 54.37
C THR A 2 40.65 -52.96 53.17
N ARG A 3 40.18 -53.63 52.10
CA ARG A 3 40.55 -53.57 50.67
C ARG A 3 39.86 -54.74 49.95
N PRO A 4 39.77 -54.79 48.60
CA PRO A 4 40.51 -54.02 47.57
C PRO A 4 39.53 -53.37 46.54
N ALA A 5 39.88 -52.77 45.39
CA ALA A 5 41.07 -52.54 44.57
C ALA A 5 40.76 -51.33 43.64
N ARG A 6 41.69 -50.36 43.41
CA ARG A 6 42.54 -50.18 42.19
C ARG A 6 41.74 -49.98 40.87
N LYS A 7 42.08 -49.07 39.94
CA LYS A 7 43.11 -48.02 39.78
C LYS A 7 42.89 -47.39 38.37
N ASP A 8 43.53 -46.25 38.13
CA ASP A 8 43.88 -45.67 36.82
C ASP A 8 42.73 -44.95 36.09
N GLY A 9 42.85 -43.75 35.51
CA GLY A 9 44.00 -42.90 35.19
C GLY A 9 43.64 -42.05 33.94
N ASP A 10 44.39 -40.97 33.74
CA ASP A 10 44.62 -40.26 32.46
C ASP A 10 43.66 -39.15 31.98
N ASP A 11 44.12 -37.91 32.19
CA ASP A 11 44.54 -36.93 31.17
C ASP A 11 43.86 -36.88 29.79
N GLY A 12 43.32 -35.69 29.49
CA GLY A 12 43.62 -34.94 28.28
C GLY A 12 42.97 -35.36 26.95
N ALA A 13 41.97 -34.60 26.49
CA ALA A 13 41.74 -34.46 25.05
C ALA A 13 41.09 -33.12 24.69
N ALA A 14 41.82 -32.34 23.90
CA ALA A 14 41.45 -31.06 23.32
C ALA A 14 40.26 -31.16 22.34
N ALA A 15 39.28 -30.28 22.48
CA ALA A 15 38.19 -30.13 21.52
C ALA A 15 38.55 -29.09 20.44
N ALA A 16 38.86 -29.58 19.24
CA ALA A 16 39.11 -28.79 18.05
C ALA A 16 37.81 -28.16 17.51
N ALA A 17 37.81 -26.84 17.35
CA ALA A 17 36.74 -26.06 16.73
C ALA A 17 36.65 -26.33 15.22
N ARG A 18 35.52 -26.90 14.76
CA ARG A 18 35.16 -27.01 13.35
C ARG A 18 34.41 -25.76 12.88
N LYS A 19 34.99 -25.01 11.94
CA LYS A 19 34.33 -23.91 11.19
C LYS A 19 33.35 -24.50 10.16
N PRO A 20 32.14 -23.94 9.96
CA PRO A 20 31.27 -24.35 8.86
C PRO A 20 31.69 -23.70 7.53
N ALA A 21 31.81 -24.53 6.50
CA ALA A 21 32.11 -24.15 5.13
C ALA A 21 30.94 -23.38 4.48
N ARG A 22 31.22 -22.17 3.97
CA ARG A 22 30.32 -21.41 3.11
C ARG A 22 30.20 -22.12 1.76
N LYS A 23 29.00 -22.62 1.42
CA LYS A 23 28.69 -23.04 0.05
C LYS A 23 28.55 -21.81 -0.85
N ALA A 24 29.31 -21.78 -1.94
CA ALA A 24 29.27 -20.74 -2.96
C ALA A 24 27.93 -20.78 -3.73
N ALA A 25 27.28 -19.64 -3.85
CA ALA A 25 26.08 -19.46 -4.66
C ALA A 25 26.45 -19.49 -6.15
N ALA A 26 25.85 -20.44 -6.89
CA ALA A 26 25.89 -20.49 -8.34
C ALA A 26 25.08 -19.32 -8.92
N LYS A 27 25.73 -18.50 -9.77
CA LYS A 27 25.09 -17.40 -10.50
C LYS A 27 24.27 -17.96 -11.67
N PRO A 28 22.99 -17.61 -11.86
CA PRO A 28 22.30 -17.92 -13.11
C PRO A 28 22.75 -16.92 -14.19
N ALA A 29 23.40 -17.44 -15.22
CA ALA A 29 23.73 -16.71 -16.44
C ALA A 29 22.56 -16.85 -17.43
N VAL A 30 21.77 -15.79 -17.60
CA VAL A 30 20.85 -15.64 -18.73
C VAL A 30 21.12 -14.29 -19.38
N LYS A 31 21.68 -14.33 -20.59
CA LYS A 31 21.92 -13.15 -21.44
C LYS A 31 20.64 -12.87 -22.22
N PRO A 32 19.99 -11.70 -22.10
CA PRO A 32 18.96 -11.31 -23.04
C PRO A 32 19.63 -10.82 -24.34
N ALA A 33 19.45 -11.61 -25.41
CA ALA A 33 19.89 -11.29 -26.76
C ALA A 33 18.71 -10.73 -27.57
N VAL A 34 18.44 -9.42 -27.48
CA VAL A 34 17.71 -8.68 -28.53
C VAL A 34 18.21 -7.23 -28.53
N LYS A 35 18.85 -6.79 -29.61
CA LYS A 35 19.18 -5.38 -29.88
C LYS A 35 17.96 -4.74 -30.55
N PRO A 36 17.41 -3.61 -30.06
CA PRO A 36 16.45 -2.84 -30.84
C PRO A 36 17.23 -2.04 -31.90
N ALA A 37 17.16 -2.51 -33.15
CA ALA A 37 17.63 -1.78 -34.32
C ALA A 37 16.46 -0.98 -34.91
N ILE A 38 16.27 0.27 -34.46
CA ILE A 38 15.47 1.25 -35.19
C ILE A 38 16.27 2.57 -35.19
N LYS A 39 16.83 2.90 -36.36
CA LYS A 39 17.45 4.20 -36.63
C LYS A 39 16.34 5.21 -36.93
N PRO A 40 16.21 6.34 -36.23
CA PRO A 40 15.40 7.45 -36.72
C PRO A 40 16.11 8.09 -37.92
N ALA A 41 15.55 7.87 -39.10
CA ALA A 41 16.01 8.46 -40.36
C ALA A 41 15.13 9.67 -40.72
N VAL A 42 15.36 10.84 -40.11
CA VAL A 42 14.99 12.14 -40.71
C VAL A 42 15.96 13.19 -40.15
N LYS A 43 16.81 13.75 -41.02
CA LYS A 43 17.58 14.97 -40.71
C LYS A 43 16.63 16.16 -40.89
N PRO A 44 16.45 17.07 -39.92
CA PRO A 44 15.79 18.34 -40.21
C PRO A 44 16.70 19.16 -41.13
N ALA A 45 16.21 19.48 -42.32
CA ALA A 45 16.83 20.43 -43.22
C ALA A 45 16.76 21.82 -42.58
N VAL A 46 17.85 22.23 -41.92
CA VAL A 46 18.07 23.62 -41.55
C VAL A 46 18.66 24.30 -42.77
N ASN A 47 17.83 25.05 -43.50
CA ASN A 47 18.35 26.00 -44.48
C ASN A 47 19.18 27.04 -43.73
N PRO A 48 20.45 27.30 -44.12
CA PRO A 48 21.23 28.37 -43.53
C PRO A 48 20.56 29.71 -43.85
N MET A 49 20.40 30.51 -42.80
CA MET A 49 19.94 31.89 -42.88
C MET A 49 20.97 32.70 -43.70
N PRO A 50 20.55 33.56 -44.66
CA PRO A 50 21.51 34.38 -45.39
C PRO A 50 22.21 35.35 -44.44
N GLU A 51 23.52 35.47 -44.61
CA GLU A 51 24.36 36.43 -43.89
C GLU A 51 23.84 37.86 -44.12
N PRO A 52 23.78 38.71 -43.08
CA PRO A 52 23.43 40.10 -43.26
C PRO A 52 24.60 40.81 -43.96
N VAL A 53 24.31 41.45 -45.09
CA VAL A 53 25.20 42.36 -45.77
C VAL A 53 25.52 43.56 -44.87
N ASP A 54 26.81 43.83 -44.68
CA ASP A 54 27.33 45.01 -44.01
C ASP A 54 27.04 46.27 -44.86
N GLU A 55 25.91 46.93 -44.62
CA GLU A 55 25.73 48.33 -45.01
C GLU A 55 26.09 49.23 -43.83
N ALA A 56 27.23 49.91 -43.97
CA ALA A 56 27.74 50.92 -43.07
C ALA A 56 26.76 52.11 -42.98
N VAL A 57 25.93 52.11 -41.93
CA VAL A 57 25.19 53.31 -41.51
C VAL A 57 26.06 54.07 -40.53
N THR A 58 26.55 55.22 -40.96
CA THR A 58 27.32 56.18 -40.17
C THR A 58 26.55 56.55 -38.89
N ALA A 59 27.09 56.15 -37.75
CA ALA A 59 26.60 56.54 -36.44
C ALA A 59 26.97 58.02 -36.18
N THR A 60 26.00 58.91 -36.24
CA THR A 60 26.11 60.21 -35.56
C THR A 60 26.03 59.97 -34.06
N ASP A 61 27.15 60.22 -33.38
CA ASP A 61 27.31 60.20 -31.94
C ASP A 61 26.40 61.25 -31.28
N ALA A 62 25.25 60.81 -30.78
CA ALA A 62 24.49 61.53 -29.79
C ALA A 62 24.47 60.67 -28.51
N PRO A 63 24.79 61.23 -27.33
CA PRO A 63 24.88 60.43 -26.11
C PRO A 63 23.52 59.83 -25.78
N ARG A 64 23.40 58.51 -25.93
CA ARG A 64 22.29 57.72 -25.37
C ARG A 64 22.41 57.77 -23.85
N VAL A 65 21.73 58.71 -23.23
CA VAL A 65 21.44 58.68 -21.80
C VAL A 65 20.66 57.38 -21.54
N ARG A 66 21.33 56.39 -20.93
CA ARG A 66 20.64 55.22 -20.35
C ARG A 66 19.76 55.77 -19.23
N PRO A 67 18.43 55.60 -19.25
CA PRO A 67 17.65 55.88 -18.06
C PRO A 67 18.12 54.92 -16.95
N GLU A 68 18.83 55.46 -15.95
CA GLU A 68 19.46 54.70 -14.86
C GLU A 68 18.44 54.03 -13.92
N GLN A 69 17.15 54.24 -14.13
CA GLN A 69 16.08 53.64 -13.34
C GLN A 69 15.27 52.71 -14.24
N GLY A 70 15.76 51.48 -14.37
CA GLY A 70 14.99 50.40 -14.96
C GLY A 70 13.64 50.26 -14.26
N PHE A 71 12.56 50.13 -15.04
CA PHE A 71 11.22 49.88 -14.56
C PHE A 71 11.21 48.64 -13.65
N GLN A 72 11.21 48.85 -12.33
CA GLN A 72 10.96 47.77 -11.39
C GLN A 72 9.45 47.58 -11.30
N PRO A 73 8.89 46.44 -11.74
CA PRO A 73 7.46 46.23 -11.64
C PRO A 73 7.05 46.32 -10.17
N ARG A 74 6.05 47.17 -9.86
CA ARG A 74 5.50 47.30 -8.51
C ARG A 74 5.14 45.91 -7.99
N ARG A 75 5.61 45.58 -6.79
CA ARG A 75 5.24 44.30 -6.14
C ARG A 75 3.73 44.31 -5.90
N ALA A 76 3.06 43.24 -6.32
CA ALA A 76 1.63 43.10 -6.07
C ALA A 76 1.37 43.08 -4.55
N GLU A 77 0.44 43.91 -4.09
CA GLU A 77 0.04 43.98 -2.68
C GLU A 77 -0.70 42.70 -2.25
N HIS A 78 -1.48 42.13 -3.16
CA HIS A 78 -2.26 40.91 -2.98
C HIS A 78 -1.68 39.72 -3.75
N PRO A 79 -1.93 38.47 -3.32
CA PRO A 79 -1.59 37.30 -4.12
C PRO A 79 -2.30 37.36 -5.47
N ARG A 80 -1.60 36.92 -6.51
CA ARG A 80 -2.17 36.84 -7.85
C ARG A 80 -3.28 35.79 -7.87
N ARG A 81 -4.38 36.04 -8.58
CA ARG A 81 -5.50 35.11 -8.65
C ARG A 81 -5.15 33.92 -9.55
N VAL A 82 -5.60 32.73 -9.17
CA VAL A 82 -5.51 31.51 -9.97
C VAL A 82 -6.91 31.09 -10.41
N HIS A 83 -7.11 30.88 -11.71
CA HIS A 83 -8.42 30.50 -12.25
C HIS A 83 -8.81 29.05 -11.95
N HIS A 84 -7.84 28.13 -11.99
CA HIS A 84 -8.06 26.68 -11.83
C HIS A 84 -7.21 26.06 -10.71
N GLY A 85 -6.95 26.82 -9.65
CA GLY A 85 -6.22 26.29 -8.51
C GLY A 85 -7.10 25.36 -7.66
N ILE A 86 -6.46 24.40 -7.02
CA ILE A 86 -7.04 23.47 -6.06
C ILE A 86 -7.54 24.29 -4.86
N ARG A 87 -8.86 24.33 -4.71
CA ARG A 87 -9.56 25.03 -3.62
C ARG A 87 -9.93 24.03 -2.53
N LEU A 88 -9.73 24.45 -1.29
CA LEU A 88 -10.27 23.71 -0.15
C LEU A 88 -11.81 23.65 -0.28
N ARG A 89 -12.44 22.46 -0.20
CA ARG A 89 -13.92 22.38 -0.28
C ARG A 89 -14.57 22.94 0.98
N ARG A 90 -13.81 22.95 2.08
CA ARG A 90 -14.23 23.35 3.43
C ARG A 90 -14.11 24.87 3.62
N LYS A 91 -15.23 25.56 3.89
CA LYS A 91 -15.24 27.00 4.23
C LYS A 91 -15.01 27.28 5.72
N ALA A 92 -15.38 26.34 6.59
CA ALA A 92 -15.31 26.49 8.05
C ALA A 92 -13.92 26.16 8.65
N GLY A 93 -12.90 25.94 7.83
CA GLY A 93 -11.55 25.58 8.27
C GLY A 93 -11.28 24.08 8.25
N MET A 94 -10.31 23.64 9.07
CA MET A 94 -9.79 22.26 9.09
C MET A 94 -10.39 21.40 10.22
N GLU A 95 -11.47 21.86 10.84
CA GLU A 95 -12.21 21.09 11.85
C GLU A 95 -13.11 20.03 11.22
N GLY A 96 -13.47 18.99 12.00
CA GLY A 96 -14.38 17.93 11.54
C GLY A 96 -13.80 17.05 10.42
N LEU A 97 -12.47 16.93 10.36
CA LEU A 97 -11.83 15.92 9.51
C LEU A 97 -12.05 14.52 10.11
N PRO A 98 -12.07 13.46 9.29
CA PRO A 98 -12.01 12.11 9.82
C PRO A 98 -10.73 11.94 10.67
N TRP A 99 -10.78 11.02 11.64
CA TRP A 99 -9.78 10.94 12.70
C TRP A 99 -8.33 10.86 12.19
N TRP A 100 -8.09 10.20 11.06
CA TRP A 100 -6.76 10.04 10.46
C TRP A 100 -6.24 11.33 9.82
N ALA A 101 -7.08 12.03 9.07
CA ALA A 101 -6.72 13.30 8.45
C ALA A 101 -6.55 14.37 9.55
N GLN A 102 -7.39 14.34 10.59
CA GLN A 102 -7.25 15.21 11.76
C GLN A 102 -5.94 14.95 12.51
N ALA A 103 -5.57 13.68 12.74
CA ALA A 103 -4.33 13.30 13.42
C ALA A 103 -3.09 13.75 12.63
N TRP A 104 -3.09 13.50 11.31
CA TRP A 104 -2.04 13.96 10.42
C TRP A 104 -1.92 15.48 10.42
N PHE A 105 -3.04 16.20 10.25
CA PHE A 105 -3.04 17.67 10.19
C PHE A 105 -2.58 18.29 11.50
N LYS A 106 -3.00 17.77 12.66
CA LYS A 106 -2.51 18.22 13.97
C LYS A 106 -0.99 18.06 14.12
N GLY A 107 -0.44 16.96 13.61
CA GLY A 107 1.00 16.73 13.58
C GLY A 107 1.72 17.84 12.80
N MET A 108 1.20 18.21 11.63
CA MET A 108 1.76 19.32 10.84
C MET A 108 1.55 20.69 11.50
N GLU A 109 0.34 20.95 11.98
CA GLU A 109 -0.13 22.25 12.48
C GLU A 109 0.71 22.78 13.64
N SER A 110 1.22 21.88 14.51
CA SER A 110 2.05 22.22 15.67
C SER A 110 3.33 22.99 15.34
N GLY A 111 3.79 22.95 14.09
CA GLY A 111 4.97 23.66 13.62
C GLY A 111 4.71 25.07 13.07
N PHE A 112 3.46 25.48 12.92
CA PHE A 112 3.10 26.77 12.31
C PHE A 112 2.64 27.78 13.36
N ALA A 113 3.14 29.02 13.27
CA ALA A 113 2.67 30.12 14.10
C ALA A 113 1.24 30.55 13.70
N GLU A 114 0.45 31.05 14.66
CA GLU A 114 -0.95 31.45 14.44
C GLU A 114 -1.18 32.34 13.19
N PRO A 115 -0.42 33.44 12.98
CA PRO A 115 -0.65 34.30 11.82
C PRO A 115 -0.40 33.56 10.49
N VAL A 116 0.57 32.64 10.49
CA VAL A 116 0.90 31.80 9.33
C VAL A 116 -0.22 30.81 9.04
N ARG A 117 -0.86 30.26 10.09
CA ARG A 117 -2.01 29.34 9.95
C ARG A 117 -3.20 30.04 9.31
N ILE A 118 -3.55 31.23 9.82
CA ILE A 118 -4.68 32.03 9.31
C ILE A 118 -4.45 32.42 7.85
N GLU A 119 -3.30 33.00 7.50
CA GLU A 119 -2.99 33.37 6.11
C GLU A 119 -2.94 32.14 5.20
N GLY A 120 -2.31 31.05 5.65
CA GLY A 120 -2.20 29.82 4.87
C GLY A 120 -3.56 29.20 4.57
N LEU A 121 -4.48 29.20 5.54
CA LEU A 121 -5.84 28.73 5.34
C LEU A 121 -6.60 29.58 4.32
N GLN A 122 -6.46 30.90 4.36
CA GLN A 122 -7.04 31.81 3.36
C GLN A 122 -6.51 31.51 1.94
N TYR A 123 -5.22 31.18 1.80
CA TYR A 123 -4.63 30.79 0.52
C TYR A 123 -5.22 29.47 0.01
N ALA A 124 -5.39 28.47 0.88
CA ALA A 124 -6.02 27.20 0.52
C ALA A 124 -7.49 27.39 0.09
N GLN A 125 -8.25 28.20 0.83
CA GLN A 125 -9.66 28.48 0.53
C GLN A 125 -9.85 29.30 -0.75
N SER A 126 -8.94 30.24 -1.03
CA SER A 126 -8.97 31.04 -2.27
C SER A 126 -8.47 30.30 -3.51
N GLY A 127 -7.96 29.07 -3.35
CA GLY A 127 -7.51 28.24 -4.47
C GLY A 127 -6.15 28.64 -4.99
N GLN A 128 -5.23 29.03 -4.11
CA GLN A 128 -3.90 29.46 -4.51
C GLN A 128 -2.95 28.28 -4.77
N VAL A 129 -3.33 27.05 -4.42
CA VAL A 129 -2.55 25.86 -4.75
C VAL A 129 -2.81 25.48 -6.20
N VAL A 130 -1.83 25.69 -7.07
CA VAL A 130 -1.95 25.50 -8.54
C VAL A 130 -1.88 24.03 -8.91
N THR A 131 -0.91 23.30 -8.34
CA THR A 131 -0.70 21.87 -8.61
C THR A 131 -0.37 21.14 -7.32
N MET A 132 -0.69 19.85 -7.28
CA MET A 132 -0.31 18.94 -6.22
C MET A 132 0.07 17.60 -6.87
N GLU A 133 1.27 17.14 -6.57
CA GLU A 133 1.81 15.86 -7.00
C GLU A 133 2.28 15.10 -5.77
N ILE A 134 1.84 13.86 -5.63
CA ILE A 134 2.19 13.00 -4.49
C ILE A 134 2.94 11.81 -5.06
N VAL A 135 4.22 11.72 -4.71
CA VAL A 135 5.10 10.61 -5.08
C VAL A 135 5.57 9.90 -3.81
N PRO A 136 6.06 8.64 -3.92
CA PRO A 136 6.64 7.96 -2.78
C PRO A 136 7.64 8.82 -2.01
N GLY A 137 7.36 9.11 -0.74
CA GLY A 137 8.24 9.90 0.13
C GLY A 137 8.07 11.43 0.04
N THR A 138 7.28 11.98 -0.90
CA THR A 138 7.21 13.45 -1.06
C THR A 138 5.87 13.92 -1.64
N ALA A 139 5.30 14.96 -1.05
CA ALA A 139 4.26 15.77 -1.68
C ALA A 139 4.87 17.07 -2.21
N ARG A 140 4.68 17.36 -3.50
CA ARG A 140 5.13 18.59 -4.17
C ARG A 140 3.92 19.41 -4.58
N MET A 141 3.94 20.70 -4.27
CA MET A 141 2.87 21.62 -4.61
C MET A 141 3.44 22.92 -5.17
N LYS A 142 2.68 23.55 -6.06
CA LYS A 142 2.95 24.92 -6.52
C LYS A 142 1.91 25.83 -5.92
N VAL A 143 2.32 26.84 -5.16
CA VAL A 143 1.40 27.77 -4.49
C VAL A 143 1.62 29.18 -5.03
N GLN A 144 0.59 29.75 -5.61
CA GLN A 144 0.61 31.11 -6.12
C GLN A 144 0.57 32.10 -4.97
N GLY A 145 1.52 33.04 -4.99
CA GLY A 145 1.56 34.17 -4.06
C GLY A 145 1.63 35.48 -4.82
N ARG A 146 2.43 36.42 -4.32
CA ARG A 146 2.62 37.74 -4.97
C ARG A 146 3.54 37.68 -6.19
N ALA A 147 4.49 36.73 -6.23
CA ALA A 147 5.42 36.56 -7.34
C ALA A 147 4.71 36.20 -8.65
N THR A 148 5.33 36.53 -9.79
CA THR A 148 4.81 36.18 -11.12
C THR A 148 4.73 34.68 -11.35
N ARG A 149 5.67 33.92 -10.80
CA ARG A 149 5.69 32.45 -10.83
C ARG A 149 5.23 31.90 -9.47
N PRO A 150 4.43 30.82 -9.44
CA PRO A 150 4.10 30.11 -8.21
C PRO A 150 5.35 29.63 -7.45
N TYR A 151 5.30 29.63 -6.13
CA TYR A 151 6.35 29.08 -5.29
C TYR A 151 6.24 27.56 -5.21
N GLU A 152 7.36 26.87 -5.37
CA GLU A 152 7.43 25.43 -5.13
C GLU A 152 7.48 25.16 -3.63
N CYS A 153 6.64 24.24 -3.17
CA CYS A 153 6.54 23.78 -1.79
C CYS A 153 6.67 22.26 -1.79
N SER A 154 7.45 21.70 -0.88
CA SER A 154 7.63 20.26 -0.73
C SER A 154 7.48 19.85 0.73
N MET A 155 6.90 18.67 0.92
CA MET A 155 6.82 17.98 2.20
C MET A 155 7.42 16.59 1.99
N THR A 156 8.65 16.42 2.47
CA THR A 156 9.43 15.20 2.30
C THR A 156 9.38 14.40 3.59
N PHE A 157 8.98 13.15 3.49
CA PHE A 157 8.80 12.23 4.60
C PHE A 157 9.86 11.13 4.51
N HIS A 158 10.34 10.66 5.65
CA HIS A 158 11.30 9.56 5.66
C HIS A 158 10.62 8.26 5.18
N PRO A 159 11.07 7.67 4.05
CA PRO A 159 10.54 6.40 3.57
C PRO A 159 10.92 5.27 4.52
N TRP A 160 10.03 4.29 4.68
CA TRP A 160 10.35 3.07 5.41
C TRP A 160 11.18 2.10 4.56
N THR A 161 12.02 1.31 5.21
CA THR A 161 12.79 0.25 4.54
C THR A 161 11.91 -0.89 4.07
N SER A 162 12.43 -1.75 3.20
CA SER A 162 11.71 -2.94 2.72
C SER A 162 11.32 -3.89 3.86
N GLU A 163 12.18 -4.04 4.88
CA GLU A 163 11.91 -4.87 6.05
C GLU A 163 10.79 -4.27 6.91
N GLN A 164 10.83 -2.95 7.13
CA GLN A 164 9.78 -2.22 7.85
C GLN A 164 8.44 -2.35 7.13
N TRP A 165 8.42 -2.17 5.81
CA TRP A 165 7.21 -2.37 5.01
C TRP A 165 6.67 -3.80 5.11
N THR A 166 7.56 -4.80 5.07
CA THR A 166 7.17 -6.21 5.22
C THR A 166 6.50 -6.45 6.56
N ALA A 167 7.04 -5.90 7.66
CA ALA A 167 6.46 -6.00 8.98
C ALA A 167 5.08 -5.31 9.08
N VAL A 168 4.95 -4.09 8.52
CA VAL A 168 3.69 -3.36 8.49
C VAL A 168 2.62 -4.13 7.69
N ILE A 169 2.97 -4.62 6.50
CA ILE A 169 2.06 -5.42 5.65
C ILE A 169 1.62 -6.69 6.38
N ALA A 170 2.55 -7.39 7.03
CA ALA A 170 2.23 -8.59 7.80
C ALA A 170 1.23 -8.28 8.93
N ALA A 171 1.47 -7.21 9.71
CA ALA A 171 0.59 -6.79 10.80
C ALA A 171 -0.81 -6.37 10.29
N MET A 172 -0.87 -5.58 9.21
CA MET A 172 -2.14 -5.13 8.61
C MET A 172 -2.92 -6.28 7.97
N SER A 173 -2.22 -7.34 7.54
CA SER A 173 -2.83 -8.50 6.89
C SER A 173 -3.50 -9.47 7.87
N GLN A 174 -3.16 -9.43 9.16
CA GLN A 174 -3.71 -10.33 10.20
C GLN A 174 -5.22 -10.19 10.36
N GLU A 175 -5.75 -8.96 10.26
CA GLU A 175 -7.17 -8.70 10.47
C GLU A 175 -7.89 -8.35 9.17
N ALA A 176 -8.87 -9.16 8.78
CA ALA A 176 -9.70 -8.98 7.59
C ALA A 176 -10.24 -7.53 7.46
N ILE A 177 -10.68 -6.98 8.60
CA ILE A 177 -11.32 -5.66 8.72
C ILE A 177 -10.40 -4.49 8.35
N HIS A 178 -9.09 -4.61 8.60
CA HIS A 178 -8.15 -3.53 8.31
C HIS A 178 -8.01 -3.29 6.81
N SER A 179 -7.83 -4.34 6.03
CA SER A 179 -7.74 -4.19 4.56
C SER A 179 -9.08 -3.87 3.92
N ALA A 180 -10.20 -4.39 4.45
CA ALA A 180 -11.52 -4.04 3.94
C ALA A 180 -11.80 -2.54 4.05
N ARG A 181 -11.45 -1.91 5.18
CA ARG A 181 -11.60 -0.46 5.37
C ARG A 181 -10.71 0.36 4.45
N LEU A 182 -9.46 -0.08 4.23
CA LEU A 182 -8.56 0.61 3.29
C LEU A 182 -9.09 0.57 1.85
N LEU A 183 -9.71 -0.56 1.44
CA LEU A 183 -10.36 -0.69 0.14
C LEU A 183 -11.58 0.23 -0.01
N THR A 184 -12.27 0.56 1.10
CA THR A 184 -13.38 1.52 1.10
C THR A 184 -12.93 2.96 1.34
N GLY A 185 -11.63 3.25 1.32
CA GLY A 185 -11.10 4.61 1.51
C GLY A 185 -11.12 5.10 2.96
N GLU A 186 -11.08 4.19 3.94
CA GLU A 186 -11.04 4.53 5.36
C GLU A 186 -9.77 3.99 6.03
N LEU A 187 -9.16 4.80 6.91
CA LEU A 187 -8.06 4.30 7.77
C LEU A 187 -8.65 3.59 9.00
N PRO A 188 -8.27 2.33 9.28
CA PRO A 188 -8.71 1.63 10.49
C PRO A 188 -8.20 2.32 11.77
N GLN A 189 -9.03 2.47 12.81
CA GLN A 189 -8.64 3.12 14.07
C GLN A 189 -7.40 2.46 14.74
N GLY A 190 -7.19 1.17 14.52
CA GLY A 190 -6.01 0.44 15.01
C GLY A 190 -4.74 0.65 14.18
N ALA A 191 -4.80 1.26 13.00
CA ALA A 191 -3.69 1.31 12.06
C ALA A 191 -2.45 2.00 12.62
N GLU A 192 -2.62 3.17 13.24
CA GLU A 192 -1.49 3.87 13.85
C GLU A 192 -0.93 3.11 15.05
N ARG A 193 -1.80 2.44 15.84
CA ARG A 193 -1.35 1.61 16.96
C ARG A 193 -0.50 0.45 16.46
N LEU A 194 -0.91 -0.23 15.39
CA LEU A 194 -0.15 -1.30 14.76
C LEU A 194 1.21 -0.81 14.27
N VAL A 195 1.25 0.31 13.55
CA VAL A 195 2.49 0.91 13.04
C VAL A 195 3.42 1.33 14.18
N SER A 196 2.85 1.94 15.23
CA SER A 196 3.61 2.37 16.43
C SER A 196 4.19 1.19 17.22
N GLY A 197 3.50 0.05 17.26
CA GLY A 197 4.00 -1.19 17.87
C GLY A 197 5.25 -1.73 17.18
N LEU A 198 5.51 -1.33 15.93
CA LEU A 198 6.72 -1.68 15.17
C LEU A 198 7.81 -0.60 15.30
N GLY A 199 7.64 0.40 16.17
CA GLY A 199 8.56 1.53 16.33
C GLY A 199 8.50 2.57 15.21
N LEU A 200 7.48 2.50 14.35
CA LEU A 200 7.26 3.40 13.23
C LEU A 200 6.14 4.41 13.56
N ARG A 201 5.96 5.43 12.72
CA ARG A 201 4.87 6.40 12.88
C ARG A 201 4.24 6.69 11.54
N LEU A 202 2.93 6.54 11.40
CA LEU A 202 2.28 6.92 10.15
C LEU A 202 2.15 8.45 10.07
N PHE A 203 1.84 9.08 11.20
CA PHE A 203 1.61 10.53 11.29
C PHE A 203 2.86 11.32 11.70
N PRO A 204 2.96 12.60 11.26
CA PRO A 204 3.97 13.54 11.77
C PRO A 204 3.87 13.73 13.27
N ALA A 205 5.02 13.82 13.94
CA ALA A 205 5.10 14.18 15.36
C ALA A 205 5.27 15.69 15.62
N GLY A 206 5.25 16.50 14.55
CA GLY A 206 5.57 17.92 14.59
C GLY A 206 6.63 18.29 13.56
N LEU A 207 6.62 19.54 13.09
CA LEU A 207 7.65 20.04 12.15
C LEU A 207 9.03 20.27 12.80
N LYS A 208 9.07 20.26 14.14
CA LYS A 208 10.34 20.26 14.90
C LYS A 208 11.02 18.89 14.86
N ALA A 209 10.26 17.83 14.59
CA ALA A 209 10.85 16.54 14.29
C ALA A 209 11.45 16.60 12.89
N ALA A 210 12.53 15.87 12.64
CA ALA A 210 13.19 15.82 11.32
C ALA A 210 12.33 15.16 10.21
N ASP A 211 11.08 14.81 10.51
CA ASP A 211 10.17 14.09 9.63
C ASP A 211 8.71 14.55 9.88
N PRO A 212 8.09 15.31 8.96
CA PRO A 212 8.57 15.65 7.62
C PRO A 212 9.47 16.91 7.55
N ILE A 213 10.31 16.96 6.53
CA ILE A 213 11.04 18.16 6.11
C ILE A 213 10.12 18.98 5.20
N VAL A 214 9.86 20.23 5.58
CA VAL A 214 8.96 21.14 4.86
C VAL A 214 9.75 22.30 4.27
N GLU A 215 9.75 22.40 2.94
CA GLU A 215 10.49 23.44 2.23
C GLU A 215 9.55 24.25 1.33
N CYS A 216 9.94 25.50 1.07
CA CYS A 216 9.24 26.36 0.14
C CYS A 216 10.22 27.34 -0.49
N ALA A 217 10.09 27.64 -1.78
CA ALA A 217 10.96 28.56 -2.50
C ALA A 217 10.74 30.06 -2.18
N CYS A 218 9.75 30.42 -1.34
CA CYS A 218 9.53 31.82 -0.96
C CYS A 218 10.61 32.35 -0.01
N LYS A 219 10.79 33.67 0.06
CA LYS A 219 11.80 34.35 0.91
C LYS A 219 11.32 34.67 2.34
N GLU A 220 10.16 34.14 2.73
CA GLU A 220 9.61 34.33 4.08
C GLU A 220 10.22 33.32 5.07
N ALA A 221 10.12 33.61 6.37
CA ALA A 221 10.50 32.68 7.42
C ALA A 221 9.76 31.35 7.28
N LYS A 222 10.48 30.24 7.55
CA LYS A 222 9.94 28.88 7.44
C LYS A 222 9.54 28.34 8.82
N PRO A 223 8.47 27.54 8.91
CA PRO A 223 7.53 27.22 7.83
C PRO A 223 6.60 28.40 7.51
N CYS A 224 6.34 28.63 6.22
CA CYS A 224 5.61 29.82 5.73
C CYS A 224 4.13 29.52 5.39
N LYS A 225 3.36 30.57 5.08
CA LYS A 225 1.92 30.43 4.71
C LYS A 225 1.67 29.53 3.51
N HIS A 226 2.58 29.50 2.53
CA HIS A 226 2.44 28.63 1.36
C HIS A 226 2.54 27.14 1.75
N ALA A 227 3.45 26.82 2.68
CA ALA A 227 3.58 25.47 3.21
C ALA A 227 2.36 25.08 4.04
N HIS A 228 1.78 26.01 4.81
CA HIS A 228 0.53 25.76 5.53
C HIS A 228 -0.65 25.54 4.56
N ALA A 229 -0.76 26.37 3.51
CA ALA A 229 -1.78 26.18 2.47
C ALA A 229 -1.68 24.81 1.80
N ALA A 230 -0.44 24.37 1.48
CA ALA A 230 -0.17 23.03 0.98
C ALA A 230 -0.57 21.95 1.99
N ALA A 231 -0.35 22.15 3.30
CA ALA A 231 -0.73 21.20 4.35
C ALA A 231 -2.25 21.06 4.46
N CYS A 232 -3.00 22.17 4.37
CA CYS A 232 -4.46 22.13 4.36
C CYS A 232 -5.01 21.34 3.17
N VAL A 233 -4.51 21.60 1.96
CA VAL A 233 -4.94 20.88 0.75
C VAL A 233 -4.55 19.40 0.81
N LEU A 234 -3.36 19.08 1.33
CA LEU A 234 -2.94 17.69 1.51
C LEU A 234 -3.78 16.96 2.56
N ALA A 235 -4.16 17.61 3.66
CA ALA A 235 -5.06 17.02 4.66
C ALA A 235 -6.43 16.67 4.07
N GLU A 236 -6.99 17.54 3.23
CA GLU A 236 -8.24 17.24 2.51
C GLU A 236 -8.07 16.11 1.49
N ARG A 237 -6.90 15.99 0.86
CA ARG A 237 -6.60 14.83 0.02
C ARG A 237 -6.52 13.53 0.83
N ILE A 238 -5.90 13.57 2.02
CA ILE A 238 -5.81 12.43 2.94
C ILE A 238 -7.18 12.03 3.50
N GLU A 239 -8.08 13.00 3.69
CA GLU A 239 -9.48 12.73 4.02
C GLU A 239 -10.16 11.87 2.95
N VAL A 240 -9.97 12.21 1.67
CA VAL A 240 -10.58 11.49 0.54
C VAL A 240 -9.89 10.14 0.29
N ASP A 241 -8.58 10.09 0.46
CA ASP A 241 -7.75 8.94 0.13
C ASP A 241 -6.68 8.72 1.21
N PRO A 242 -6.96 7.86 2.21
CA PRO A 242 -6.01 7.59 3.28
C PRO A 242 -4.75 6.86 2.82
N LEU A 243 -4.75 6.24 1.63
CA LEU A 243 -3.58 5.53 1.11
C LEU A 243 -2.42 6.49 0.79
N VAL A 244 -2.73 7.78 0.64
CA VAL A 244 -1.73 8.84 0.54
C VAL A 244 -0.77 8.81 1.73
N LEU A 245 -1.23 8.49 2.95
CA LEU A 245 -0.36 8.40 4.13
C LEU A 245 0.78 7.38 3.93
N PHE A 246 0.48 6.24 3.32
CA PHE A 246 1.45 5.19 3.02
C PHE A 246 2.36 5.57 1.83
N THR A 247 1.81 6.32 0.87
CA THR A 247 2.59 6.88 -0.24
C THR A 247 3.63 7.86 0.28
N LEU A 248 3.27 8.72 1.24
CA LEU A 248 4.23 9.59 1.92
C LEU A 248 5.30 8.76 2.66
N ARG A 249 5.01 7.54 3.11
CA ARG A 249 6.00 6.61 3.70
C ARG A 249 6.80 5.77 2.68
N GLY A 250 6.64 6.05 1.39
CA GLY A 250 7.47 5.47 0.33
C GLY A 250 6.86 4.29 -0.42
N LEU A 251 5.60 3.92 -0.18
CA LEU A 251 4.92 2.86 -0.93
C LEU A 251 3.57 3.33 -1.45
N THR A 252 3.34 3.21 -2.75
CA THR A 252 2.06 3.63 -3.36
C THR A 252 0.89 2.84 -2.77
N GLY A 253 -0.28 3.49 -2.69
CA GLY A 253 -1.50 2.86 -2.19
C GLY A 253 -1.86 1.55 -2.90
N GLU A 254 -1.76 1.54 -4.23
CA GLU A 254 -2.00 0.36 -5.06
C GLU A 254 -1.06 -0.79 -4.68
N ARG A 255 0.24 -0.50 -4.56
CA ARG A 255 1.24 -1.51 -4.20
C ARG A 255 1.08 -2.01 -2.77
N LEU A 256 0.62 -1.16 -1.85
CA LEU A 256 0.28 -1.58 -0.49
C LEU A 256 -0.88 -2.60 -0.50
N LEU A 257 -1.97 -2.28 -1.21
CA LEU A 257 -3.13 -3.15 -1.29
C LEU A 257 -2.80 -4.49 -1.96
N GLU A 258 -2.02 -4.46 -3.03
CA GLU A 258 -1.51 -5.66 -3.71
C GLU A 258 -0.70 -6.54 -2.76
N ARG A 259 0.28 -5.98 -2.04
CA ARG A 259 1.12 -6.75 -1.11
C ARG A 259 0.34 -7.31 0.08
N ILE A 260 -0.67 -6.60 0.56
CA ILE A 260 -1.59 -7.11 1.59
C ILE A 260 -2.37 -8.33 1.06
N GLN A 261 -2.87 -8.27 -0.17
CA GLN A 261 -3.59 -9.39 -0.78
C GLN A 261 -2.65 -10.59 -1.01
N GLU A 262 -1.45 -10.36 -1.53
CA GLU A 262 -0.40 -11.38 -1.70
C GLU A 262 -0.06 -12.05 -0.36
N HIS A 263 0.19 -11.25 0.68
CA HIS A 263 0.53 -11.76 2.01
C HIS A 263 -0.59 -12.63 2.57
N ARG A 264 -1.85 -12.20 2.47
CA ARG A 264 -3.00 -13.03 2.88
C ARG A 264 -3.11 -14.31 2.08
N ALA A 265 -2.93 -14.25 0.77
CA ALA A 265 -2.93 -15.45 -0.07
C ALA A 265 -1.86 -16.44 0.41
N LEU A 266 -0.65 -15.98 0.71
CA LEU A 266 0.43 -16.82 1.23
C LEU A 266 0.14 -17.39 2.62
N THR A 267 -0.35 -16.58 3.57
CA THR A 267 -0.71 -17.06 4.92
C THR A 267 -1.88 -18.04 4.88
N SER A 268 -2.83 -17.83 3.98
CA SER A 268 -3.99 -18.71 3.80
C SER A 268 -3.66 -20.03 3.10
N ARG A 269 -2.53 -20.14 2.37
CA ARG A 269 -2.11 -21.40 1.70
C ARG A 269 -1.88 -22.57 2.67
N GLY A 270 -1.73 -22.33 3.96
CA GLY A 270 -1.62 -23.38 4.99
C GLY A 270 -2.85 -23.56 5.89
N VAL A 271 -3.79 -22.61 5.90
CA VAL A 271 -4.91 -22.57 6.88
C VAL A 271 -6.30 -22.52 6.20
N GLN A 272 -6.35 -22.30 4.88
CA GLN A 272 -7.60 -22.27 4.12
C GLN A 272 -7.65 -23.38 3.08
N SER A 273 -7.65 -24.62 3.56
CA SER A 273 -8.40 -25.65 2.87
C SER A 273 -9.88 -25.42 3.20
N ALA A 274 -10.54 -24.54 2.44
CA ALA A 274 -11.98 -24.33 2.60
C ALA A 274 -12.73 -25.65 2.32
N HIS A 275 -12.22 -26.41 1.37
CA HIS A 275 -12.35 -27.84 1.19
C HIS A 275 -10.96 -28.38 0.85
N ASN A 276 -10.58 -29.55 1.37
CA ASN A 276 -9.55 -30.31 0.66
C ASN A 276 -10.13 -30.53 -0.73
N PRO A 277 -9.43 -30.16 -1.83
CA PRO A 277 -9.86 -30.68 -3.12
C PRO A 277 -10.05 -32.19 -2.92
N PRO A 278 -11.23 -32.76 -3.27
CA PRO A 278 -11.41 -34.19 -3.13
C PRO A 278 -10.17 -34.80 -3.75
N PRO A 279 -9.47 -35.73 -3.06
CA PRO A 279 -8.27 -36.31 -3.62
C PRO A 279 -8.67 -36.81 -5.00
N VAL A 280 -8.20 -36.10 -6.03
CA VAL A 280 -8.38 -36.58 -7.40
C VAL A 280 -7.65 -37.90 -7.34
N ALA A 281 -8.39 -39.00 -7.44
CA ALA A 281 -7.83 -40.34 -7.31
C ALA A 281 -6.63 -40.38 -8.27
N GLN A 282 -5.42 -40.30 -7.71
CA GLN A 282 -4.20 -40.17 -8.52
C GLN A 282 -4.02 -41.42 -9.39
N HIS A 283 -4.70 -42.49 -8.99
CA HIS A 283 -4.98 -43.69 -9.75
C HIS A 283 -6.49 -43.96 -9.65
N PRO A 284 -7.29 -43.78 -10.72
CA PRO A 284 -8.60 -44.40 -10.75
C PRO A 284 -8.39 -45.92 -10.55
N PRO A 285 -9.15 -46.57 -9.65
CA PRO A 285 -9.05 -48.01 -9.52
C PRO A 285 -9.29 -48.65 -10.89
N GLU A 286 -8.54 -49.70 -11.20
CA GLU A 286 -8.74 -50.47 -12.41
C GLU A 286 -10.09 -51.19 -12.26
N LEU A 287 -11.14 -50.59 -12.80
CA LEU A 287 -12.49 -51.11 -12.71
C LEU A 287 -12.64 -52.26 -13.72
N PRO A 288 -13.22 -53.40 -13.32
CA PRO A 288 -13.54 -54.46 -14.27
C PRO A 288 -14.52 -53.95 -15.34
N PRO A 289 -14.56 -54.59 -16.53
CA PRO A 289 -15.45 -54.18 -17.60
C PRO A 289 -16.91 -54.21 -17.15
N ILE A 290 -17.72 -53.26 -17.64
CA ILE A 290 -19.12 -53.08 -17.22
C ILE A 290 -19.96 -54.36 -17.34
N THR A 291 -19.61 -55.25 -18.29
CA THR A 291 -20.25 -56.55 -18.50
C THR A 291 -20.16 -57.48 -17.30
N GLU A 292 -19.10 -57.37 -16.49
CA GLU A 292 -18.93 -58.13 -15.25
C GLU A 292 -19.65 -57.48 -14.05
N LEU A 293 -20.05 -56.21 -14.19
CA LEU A 293 -20.67 -55.42 -13.13
C LEU A 293 -22.19 -55.26 -13.28
N VAL A 294 -22.80 -55.76 -14.38
CA VAL A 294 -24.23 -55.56 -14.67
C VAL A 294 -25.14 -56.09 -13.55
N HIS A 295 -24.75 -57.22 -12.93
CA HIS A 295 -25.53 -57.85 -11.86
C HIS A 295 -25.56 -57.03 -10.57
N ASP A 296 -24.49 -56.26 -10.30
CA ASP A 296 -24.32 -55.47 -9.09
C ASP A 296 -24.40 -53.96 -9.35
N PHE A 297 -24.68 -53.53 -10.58
CA PHE A 297 -24.68 -52.11 -11.00
C PHE A 297 -25.60 -51.23 -10.14
N TRP A 298 -26.75 -51.77 -9.75
CA TRP A 298 -27.74 -51.07 -8.92
C TRP A 298 -27.53 -51.28 -7.41
N ARG A 299 -26.52 -52.05 -7.01
CA ARG A 299 -26.20 -52.30 -5.61
C ARG A 299 -25.09 -51.34 -5.17
N PRO A 300 -25.27 -50.63 -4.05
CA PRO A 300 -24.18 -49.82 -3.49
C PRO A 300 -23.04 -50.78 -3.11
N GLY A 301 -21.90 -50.65 -3.78
CA GLY A 301 -20.70 -51.41 -3.45
C GLY A 301 -20.17 -51.07 -2.05
N ARG A 302 -19.29 -51.92 -1.51
CA ARG A 302 -18.69 -51.74 -0.17
C ARG A 302 -18.07 -50.36 0.05
N ALA A 303 -17.48 -49.78 -0.99
CA ALA A 303 -16.89 -48.45 -0.95
C ALA A 303 -17.90 -47.33 -0.58
N LEU A 304 -19.19 -47.48 -0.94
CA LEU A 304 -20.22 -46.50 -0.57
C LEU A 304 -20.61 -46.64 0.91
N LEU A 305 -20.62 -47.87 1.43
CA LEU A 305 -20.83 -48.13 2.86
C LEU A 305 -19.66 -47.59 3.69
N GLU A 306 -18.42 -47.79 3.23
CA GLU A 306 -17.21 -47.24 3.86
C GLU A 306 -17.18 -45.69 3.84
N LEU A 307 -17.78 -45.06 2.83
CA LEU A 307 -17.96 -43.61 2.75
C LEU A 307 -18.94 -43.07 3.81
N ASP A 308 -20.03 -43.80 4.09
CA ASP A 308 -20.98 -43.45 5.15
C ASP A 308 -20.36 -43.60 6.56
N GLU A 309 -19.39 -44.51 6.71
CA GLU A 309 -18.64 -44.72 7.96
C GLU A 309 -17.45 -43.75 8.13
N ALA A 310 -17.01 -43.08 7.07
CA ALA A 310 -15.86 -42.20 7.10
C ALA A 310 -16.14 -40.94 7.96
N ALA A 311 -15.23 -40.65 8.89
CA ALA A 311 -15.32 -39.45 9.72
C ALA A 311 -15.30 -38.18 8.85
N ALA A 312 -16.29 -37.30 9.04
CA ALA A 312 -16.36 -36.04 8.33
C ALA A 312 -15.08 -35.22 8.57
N PRO A 313 -14.40 -34.73 7.50
CA PRO A 313 -13.17 -33.98 7.65
C PRO A 313 -13.42 -32.69 8.44
N GLN A 314 -12.50 -32.42 9.37
CA GLN A 314 -12.53 -31.20 10.18
C GLN A 314 -12.28 -29.99 9.27
N HIS A 315 -13.22 -29.04 9.27
CA HIS A 315 -13.14 -27.80 8.50
C HIS A 315 -13.61 -26.61 9.34
N ILE A 316 -13.14 -25.42 8.98
CA ILE A 316 -13.58 -24.17 9.60
C ILE A 316 -15.02 -23.89 9.12
N PRO A 317 -16.02 -23.76 10.02
CA PRO A 317 -17.38 -23.46 9.64
C PRO A 317 -17.48 -22.19 8.78
N HIS A 318 -18.27 -22.27 7.71
CA HIS A 318 -18.56 -21.17 6.79
C HIS A 318 -17.31 -20.51 6.14
N ALA A 319 -16.18 -21.22 6.01
CA ALA A 319 -14.95 -20.67 5.46
C ALA A 319 -15.13 -20.01 4.08
N LEU A 320 -15.90 -20.64 3.19
CA LEU A 320 -16.24 -20.08 1.87
C LEU A 320 -17.07 -18.80 1.97
N LEU A 321 -18.09 -18.80 2.84
CA LEU A 321 -18.93 -17.62 3.05
C LEU A 321 -18.13 -16.46 3.65
N ARG A 322 -17.20 -16.74 4.55
CA ARG A 322 -16.28 -15.73 5.12
C ARG A 322 -15.32 -15.17 4.08
N ARG A 323 -14.85 -16.00 3.15
CA ARG A 323 -13.95 -15.59 2.06
C ARG A 323 -14.65 -14.71 1.03
N LEU A 324 -15.91 -15.00 0.72
CA LEU A 324 -16.71 -14.24 -0.24
C LEU A 324 -17.19 -12.90 0.33
N GLY A 325 -17.32 -12.79 1.66
CA GLY A 325 -17.72 -11.55 2.31
C GLY A 325 -19.22 -11.23 2.13
N PRO A 326 -19.65 -9.99 2.43
CA PRO A 326 -21.05 -9.59 2.30
C PRO A 326 -21.49 -9.63 0.82
N SER A 327 -22.69 -10.18 0.58
CA SER A 327 -23.28 -10.23 -0.77
C SER A 327 -23.59 -8.81 -1.28
N SER A 328 -23.32 -8.58 -2.58
CA SER A 328 -23.70 -7.35 -3.30
C SER A 328 -25.19 -7.29 -3.65
N LEU A 329 -25.93 -8.38 -3.45
CA LEU A 329 -27.36 -8.45 -3.74
C LEU A 329 -28.17 -7.74 -2.64
N GLY A 330 -28.87 -6.66 -3.01
CA GLY A 330 -29.77 -5.93 -2.12
C GLY A 330 -31.08 -6.68 -1.90
N GLY A 331 -31.24 -7.30 -0.73
CA GLY A 331 -32.48 -7.99 -0.33
C GLY A 331 -32.85 -7.70 1.12
N ARG A 332 -34.09 -8.00 1.51
CA ARG A 332 -34.59 -7.83 2.90
C ARG A 332 -33.80 -8.66 3.93
N PHE A 333 -33.09 -9.70 3.49
CA PHE A 333 -32.33 -10.60 4.37
C PHE A 333 -30.86 -10.64 3.95
N ARG A 334 -29.95 -10.73 4.94
CA ARG A 334 -28.52 -10.90 4.69
C ARG A 334 -28.26 -12.31 4.14
N LEU A 335 -28.04 -12.43 2.82
CA LEU A 335 -27.86 -13.70 2.11
C LEU A 335 -26.82 -14.62 2.77
N VAL A 336 -25.69 -14.05 3.21
CA VAL A 336 -24.62 -14.79 3.89
C VAL A 336 -25.12 -15.48 5.16
N GLY A 337 -26.00 -14.83 5.93
CA GLY A 337 -26.59 -15.40 7.14
C GLY A 337 -27.57 -16.53 6.85
N LEU A 338 -28.38 -16.37 5.79
CA LEU A 338 -29.29 -17.43 5.33
C LEU A 338 -28.53 -18.68 4.89
N LEU A 339 -27.49 -18.49 4.07
CA LEU A 339 -26.64 -19.59 3.61
C LEU A 339 -25.92 -20.27 4.77
N ALA A 340 -25.41 -19.50 5.75
CA ALA A 340 -24.78 -20.07 6.93
C ALA A 340 -25.74 -21.01 7.68
N SER A 341 -26.98 -20.56 7.92
CA SER A 341 -28.02 -21.38 8.56
C SER A 341 -28.38 -22.64 7.75
N ALA A 342 -28.48 -22.52 6.42
CA ALA A 342 -28.73 -23.66 5.55
C ALA A 342 -27.60 -24.69 5.62
N TYR A 343 -26.33 -24.25 5.54
CA TYR A 343 -25.17 -25.14 5.65
C TYR A 343 -25.10 -25.82 7.02
N ASP A 344 -25.40 -25.11 8.11
CA ASP A 344 -25.40 -25.69 9.47
C ASP A 344 -26.49 -26.77 9.60
N THR A 345 -27.67 -26.52 9.04
CA THR A 345 -28.78 -27.48 9.04
C THR A 345 -28.43 -28.74 8.25
N ILE A 346 -27.85 -28.59 7.06
CA ILE A 346 -27.41 -29.71 6.22
C ILE A 346 -26.32 -30.51 6.95
N ARG A 347 -25.34 -29.82 7.55
CA ARG A 347 -24.26 -30.47 8.30
C ARG A 347 -24.79 -31.25 9.51
N GLN A 348 -25.69 -30.67 10.29
CA GLN A 348 -26.28 -31.36 11.45
C GLN A 348 -27.01 -32.63 11.03
N ARG A 349 -27.77 -32.57 9.93
CA ARG A 349 -28.44 -33.74 9.35
C ARG A 349 -27.47 -34.80 8.81
N ALA A 350 -26.38 -34.37 8.18
CA ALA A 350 -25.36 -35.30 7.68
C ALA A 350 -24.58 -35.99 8.81
N LEU A 351 -24.42 -35.33 9.97
CA LEU A 351 -23.76 -35.90 11.14
C LEU A 351 -24.69 -36.76 12.01
N THR A 352 -26.00 -36.67 11.83
CA THR A 352 -26.94 -37.53 12.56
C THR A 352 -27.03 -38.87 11.83
N PRO A 353 -26.64 -39.99 12.46
CA PRO A 353 -26.73 -41.30 11.82
C PRO A 353 -28.18 -41.59 11.43
N ARG A 354 -28.39 -42.11 10.22
CA ARG A 354 -29.72 -42.51 9.75
C ARG A 354 -30.20 -43.68 10.63
N PRO A 355 -31.41 -43.60 11.22
CA PRO A 355 -31.93 -44.67 12.08
C PRO A 355 -32.27 -45.97 11.33
N ASP A 356 -32.37 -45.94 10.00
CA ASP A 356 -32.86 -47.07 9.18
C ASP A 356 -31.75 -47.87 8.47
N ALA A 357 -30.47 -47.70 8.85
CA ALA A 357 -29.39 -48.55 8.32
C ALA A 357 -29.38 -49.91 9.04
N THR A 358 -30.36 -50.77 8.75
CA THR A 358 -30.23 -52.20 9.06
C THR A 358 -29.02 -52.76 8.30
N PRO A 359 -28.03 -53.37 8.98
CA PRO A 359 -26.91 -54.00 8.28
C PRO A 359 -27.44 -55.10 7.36
N PRO A 360 -26.88 -55.26 6.15
CA PRO A 360 -27.25 -56.38 5.29
C PRO A 360 -26.96 -57.69 6.02
N SER A 361 -27.93 -58.60 6.00
CA SER A 361 -27.77 -59.98 6.49
C SER A 361 -26.61 -60.64 5.74
N GLU A 362 -25.74 -61.35 6.47
CA GLU A 362 -24.58 -62.08 5.94
C GLU A 362 -24.90 -63.02 4.76
#